data_AF-A0AAD8KWQ8-F1
#
_entry.id   AF-A0AAD8KWQ8-F1
#
_cell.length_a   1.000
_cell.length_b   1.000
_cell.length_c   1.000
_cell.angle_alpha   90.00
_cell.angle_beta   90.00
_cell.angle_gamma   90.00
#
_symmetry.space_group_name_H-M   'P 1'
#
loop_
_entity.id
_entity.type
_entity.pdbx_description
1 polymer ?
#
loop_
_entity_poly.entity_id
_entity_poly.type
_entity_poly.pdbx_seq_one_letter_code
_entity_poly.pdbx_strand_id
1 'polypeptide(L)'
;MFVGHEKTVSYVKFIDSTTLVSSSTDNTLKLWDLSECQSHVVDCPVQSFTGHTNIKNFVGLSVSDGYIATGSETNEVFIYHKAFPMPTLSYRFNTIDPISGDEVDDTEQFVSSVCWRNQSSTLVAANSMGDIKLLEMV
;
A
#
# COMPACT_ATOMS: atom_id res chain seq x y z
N MET A 1 17.11 -15.37 0.01
CA MET A 1 15.97 -15.31 -0.95
C MET A 1 14.69 -15.24 -0.13
N PHE A 2 13.78 -14.29 -0.40
CA PHE A 2 12.51 -14.19 0.33
C PHE A 2 11.41 -14.93 -0.44
N VAL A 3 10.70 -15.84 0.22
CA VAL A 3 9.63 -16.66 -0.35
C VAL A 3 8.41 -16.52 0.55
N GLY A 4 7.21 -16.35 -0.01
CA GLY A 4 5.99 -16.36 0.82
C GLY A 4 4.79 -15.62 0.25
N HIS A 5 4.97 -14.79 -0.77
CA HIS A 5 3.84 -14.31 -1.57
C HIS A 5 3.32 -15.41 -2.49
N GLU A 6 2.00 -15.47 -2.65
CA GLU A 6 1.31 -16.50 -3.46
C GLU A 6 1.13 -16.05 -4.91
N LYS A 7 1.34 -14.77 -5.19
CA LYS A 7 1.23 -14.15 -6.51
C LYS A 7 2.37 -13.16 -6.74
N THR A 8 2.29 -12.45 -7.87
CA THR A 8 3.29 -11.48 -8.31
C THR A 8 3.55 -10.41 -7.26
N VAL A 9 4.81 -10.29 -6.86
CA VAL A 9 5.30 -9.15 -6.07
C VAL A 9 5.38 -7.93 -7.00
N SER A 10 4.50 -6.97 -6.78
CA SER A 10 4.34 -5.78 -7.63
C SER A 10 5.29 -4.65 -7.21
N TYR A 11 5.60 -4.52 -5.92
CA TYR A 11 6.49 -3.49 -5.39
C TYR A 11 7.32 -4.01 -4.23
N VAL A 12 8.51 -3.41 -4.05
CA VAL A 12 9.37 -3.60 -2.87
C VAL A 12 9.94 -2.25 -2.45
N LYS A 13 9.97 -1.98 -1.15
CA LYS A 13 10.55 -0.76 -0.55
C LYS A 13 11.30 -1.11 0.73
N PHE A 14 12.49 -0.53 0.92
CA PHE A 14 13.16 -0.53 2.22
C PHE A 14 12.39 0.38 3.18
N ILE A 15 12.08 -0.12 4.38
CA ILE A 15 11.55 0.71 5.46
C ILE A 15 12.70 1.38 6.21
N ASP A 16 13.73 0.59 6.52
CA ASP A 16 14.95 1.01 7.20
C ASP A 16 16.14 0.14 6.73
N SER A 17 17.30 0.26 7.37
CA SER A 17 18.52 -0.46 6.97
C SER A 17 18.43 -1.98 7.14
N THR A 18 17.47 -2.46 7.93
CA THR A 18 17.36 -3.88 8.28
C THR A 18 16.05 -4.50 7.81
N THR A 19 15.07 -3.72 7.38
CA THR A 19 13.76 -4.26 6.97
C THR A 19 13.28 -3.71 5.64
N LEU A 20 12.55 -4.55 4.91
CA LEU A 20 11.87 -4.18 3.67
C LEU A 20 10.42 -4.66 3.70
N VAL A 21 9.57 -3.97 2.95
CA VAL A 21 8.19 -4.38 2.69
C VAL A 21 8.00 -4.67 1.21
N SER A 22 7.26 -5.73 0.93
CA SER A 22 6.80 -6.09 -0.41
C SER A 22 5.27 -6.00 -0.49
N SER A 23 4.76 -5.61 -1.66
CA SER A 23 3.34 -5.64 -2.02
C SER A 23 3.11 -6.68 -3.10
N SER A 24 1.98 -7.37 -3.07
CA SER A 24 1.65 -8.45 -4.00
C SER A 24 0.19 -8.37 -4.44
N THR A 25 -0.10 -9.00 -5.59
CA THR A 25 -1.47 -9.19 -6.09
C THR A 25 -2.23 -10.33 -5.38
N ASP A 26 -1.69 -10.84 -4.28
CA ASP A 26 -2.34 -11.77 -3.34
C ASP A 26 -3.12 -11.06 -2.21
N ASN A 27 -3.37 -9.75 -2.35
CA ASN A 27 -3.99 -8.88 -1.33
C ASN A 27 -3.17 -8.72 -0.03
N THR A 28 -1.86 -9.00 -0.06
CA THR A 28 -1.01 -8.86 1.13
C THR A 28 0.18 -7.95 0.89
N LEU A 29 0.57 -7.25 1.95
CA LEU A 29 1.93 -6.73 2.09
C LEU A 29 2.69 -7.65 3.05
N LYS A 30 4.00 -7.82 2.87
CA LYS A 30 4.84 -8.60 3.79
C LYS A 30 6.06 -7.80 4.21
N LEU A 31 6.32 -7.77 5.52
CA LEU A 31 7.52 -7.22 6.14
C LEU A 31 8.56 -8.32 6.27
N TRP A 32 9.80 -8.01 5.92
CA TRP A 32 10.92 -8.93 5.98
C TRP A 32 12.08 -8.30 6.72
N ASP A 33 12.76 -9.11 7.53
CA ASP A 33 14.02 -8.74 8.16
C ASP A 33 15.20 -9.27 7.31
N LEU A 34 16.17 -8.39 7.08
CA LEU A 34 17.40 -8.65 6.34
C LEU A 34 18.49 -9.27 7.23
N SER A 35 18.35 -9.18 8.56
CA SER A 35 19.33 -9.69 9.52
C SER A 35 19.61 -11.19 9.33
N GLU A 36 18.59 -11.97 8.96
CA GLU A 36 18.70 -13.41 8.72
C GLU A 36 19.10 -13.78 7.28
N CYS A 37 19.27 -12.79 6.39
CA CYS A 37 19.40 -13.01 4.94
C CYS A 37 20.82 -13.33 4.47
N GLN A 38 21.81 -13.49 5.37
CA GLN A 38 23.21 -13.67 4.96
C GLN A 38 23.49 -14.96 4.18
N SER A 39 22.65 -16.01 4.27
CA SER A 39 22.82 -17.21 3.43
C SER A 39 21.60 -18.12 3.30
N HIS A 40 20.41 -17.71 3.80
CA HIS A 40 19.25 -18.59 3.90
C HIS A 40 18.07 -18.13 3.01
N VAL A 41 17.23 -19.10 2.65
CA VAL A 41 15.88 -18.82 2.17
C VAL A 41 15.06 -18.41 3.39
N VAL A 42 14.46 -17.23 3.34
CA VAL A 42 13.55 -16.72 4.36
C VAL A 42 12.14 -16.95 3.84
N ASP A 43 11.41 -17.90 4.44
CA ASP A 43 10.04 -18.25 4.09
C ASP A 43 8.99 -17.73 5.09
N CYS A 44 9.46 -17.18 6.22
CA CYS A 44 8.65 -16.59 7.27
C CYS A 44 8.79 -15.06 7.26
N PRO A 45 7.80 -14.31 6.72
CA PRO A 45 7.80 -12.86 6.88
C PRO A 45 7.64 -12.49 8.36
N VAL A 46 8.25 -11.38 8.77
CA VAL A 46 8.09 -10.81 10.12
C VAL A 46 6.62 -10.48 10.39
N GLN A 47 5.93 -9.95 9.38
CA GLN A 47 4.53 -9.60 9.45
C GLN A 47 3.88 -9.68 8.07
N SER A 48 2.60 -10.06 8.04
CA SER A 48 1.76 -9.97 6.85
C SER A 48 0.64 -8.97 7.14
N PHE A 49 0.46 -7.99 6.26
CA PHE A 49 -0.58 -6.98 6.36
C PHE A 49 -1.71 -7.31 5.38
N THR A 50 -2.95 -7.20 5.85
CA THR A 50 -4.15 -7.52 5.07
C THR A 50 -5.16 -6.36 5.14
N GLY A 51 -6.22 -6.41 4.33
CA GLY A 51 -7.32 -5.44 4.36
C GLY A 51 -7.48 -4.64 3.07
N HIS A 52 -6.39 -4.29 2.39
CA HIS A 52 -6.47 -3.74 1.03
C HIS A 52 -6.81 -4.86 0.02
N THR A 53 -7.41 -4.47 -1.11
CA THR A 53 -7.68 -5.37 -2.24
C THR A 53 -6.70 -5.06 -3.36
N ASN A 54 -5.94 -6.05 -3.80
CA ASN A 54 -5.08 -5.95 -4.95
C ASN A 54 -4.96 -7.33 -5.60
N ILE A 55 -5.67 -7.55 -6.71
CA ILE A 55 -5.79 -8.86 -7.35
C ILE A 55 -5.06 -8.88 -8.70
N LYS A 56 -4.99 -7.76 -9.40
CA LYS A 56 -4.47 -7.66 -10.77
C LYS A 56 -3.71 -6.37 -11.07
N ASN A 57 -3.95 -5.29 -10.34
CA ASN A 57 -3.43 -3.97 -10.69
C ASN A 57 -2.12 -3.61 -9.98
N PHE A 58 -1.48 -2.57 -10.47
CA PHE A 58 -0.36 -1.91 -9.81
C PHE A 58 -0.91 -0.75 -8.99
N VAL A 59 -0.93 -0.92 -7.65
CA VAL A 59 -1.63 0.01 -6.75
C VAL A 59 -0.71 0.99 -5.99
N GLY A 60 0.59 0.95 -6.27
CA GLY A 60 1.60 1.78 -5.60
C GLY A 60 1.96 1.31 -4.19
N LEU A 61 3.19 1.62 -3.79
CA LEU A 61 3.72 1.33 -2.45
C LEU A 61 4.70 2.44 -2.04
N SER A 62 4.49 3.02 -0.87
CA SER A 62 5.36 4.06 -0.31
C SER A 62 5.53 3.87 1.19
N VAL A 63 6.67 4.29 1.74
CA VAL A 63 6.97 4.16 3.17
C VAL A 63 7.54 5.46 3.74
N SER A 64 7.24 5.75 5.00
CA SER A 64 7.79 6.90 5.74
C SER A 64 7.72 6.61 7.24
N ASP A 65 8.86 6.68 7.94
CA ASP A 65 8.96 6.54 9.41
C ASP A 65 8.18 5.34 10.00
N GLY A 66 8.33 4.16 9.38
CA GLY A 66 7.62 2.95 9.79
C GLY A 66 6.15 2.84 9.34
N TYR A 67 5.59 3.88 8.74
CA TYR A 67 4.30 3.83 8.04
C TYR A 67 4.47 3.31 6.61
N ILE A 68 3.47 2.57 6.16
CA ILE A 68 3.41 1.94 4.84
C ILE A 68 2.08 2.37 4.21
N ALA A 69 2.15 3.01 3.05
CA ALA A 69 1.00 3.37 2.22
C ALA A 69 0.92 2.45 1.00
N THR A 70 -0.28 1.96 0.70
CA THR A 70 -0.59 1.21 -0.52
C THR A 70 -1.95 1.66 -1.06
N GLY A 71 -2.12 1.60 -2.37
CA GLY A 71 -3.45 1.69 -2.96
C GLY A 71 -4.24 0.38 -2.89
N SER A 72 -5.49 0.45 -3.31
CA SER A 72 -6.44 -0.66 -3.40
C SER A 72 -7.28 -0.57 -4.66
N GLU A 73 -7.71 -1.73 -5.16
CA GLU A 73 -8.74 -1.90 -6.19
C GLU A 73 -10.15 -1.54 -5.71
N THR A 74 -10.30 -1.15 -4.44
CA THR A 74 -11.52 -0.53 -3.88
C THR A 74 -11.50 1.01 -3.98
N ASN A 75 -10.62 1.56 -4.81
CA ASN A 75 -10.37 3.00 -4.93
C ASN A 75 -9.99 3.68 -3.60
N GLU A 76 -9.37 2.92 -2.70
CA GLU A 76 -8.94 3.36 -1.38
C GLU A 76 -7.43 3.34 -1.22
N VAL A 77 -6.90 4.30 -0.48
CA VAL A 77 -5.54 4.28 0.06
C VAL A 77 -5.61 3.64 1.43
N PHE A 78 -4.75 2.66 1.70
CA PHE A 78 -4.59 2.05 3.01
C PHE A 78 -3.24 2.42 3.61
N ILE A 79 -3.26 2.84 4.88
CA ILE A 79 -2.07 3.12 5.67
C ILE A 79 -1.95 2.09 6.78
N TYR A 80 -0.75 1.53 6.90
CA TYR A 80 -0.35 0.61 7.95
C TYR A 80 0.80 1.21 8.74
N HIS A 81 0.92 0.82 10.00
CA HIS A 81 2.16 0.99 10.76
C HIS A 81 2.83 -0.37 10.89
N LYS A 82 4.17 -0.43 10.71
CA LYS A 82 4.94 -1.69 10.64
C LYS A 82 4.83 -2.61 11.87
N ALA A 83 4.24 -2.14 12.96
CA ALA A 83 4.03 -2.92 14.18
C ALA A 83 2.70 -3.69 14.20
N PHE A 84 1.73 -3.34 13.34
CA PHE A 84 0.38 -3.89 13.40
C PHE A 84 -0.04 -4.47 12.04
N PRO A 85 -0.66 -5.67 12.01
CA PRO A 85 -1.00 -6.34 10.76
C PRO A 85 -2.25 -5.77 10.07
N MET A 86 -2.99 -4.89 10.75
CA MET A 86 -4.22 -4.28 10.28
C MET A 86 -4.00 -2.82 9.86
N PRO A 87 -4.83 -2.28 8.94
CA PRO A 87 -4.76 -0.88 8.57
C PRO A 87 -4.95 0.03 9.79
N THR A 88 -4.14 1.09 9.86
CA THR A 88 -4.31 2.17 10.83
C THR A 88 -5.36 3.16 10.32
N LEU A 89 -5.32 3.48 9.02
CA LEU A 89 -6.19 4.45 8.38
C LEU A 89 -6.50 4.01 6.95
N SER A 90 -7.65 4.43 6.42
CA SER A 90 -7.96 4.35 5.00
C SER A 90 -8.59 5.64 4.49
N TYR A 91 -8.40 5.92 3.21
CA TYR A 91 -8.98 7.07 2.52
C TYR A 91 -9.59 6.63 1.19
N ARG A 92 -10.86 6.94 0.95
CA ARG A 92 -11.54 6.61 -0.31
C ARG A 92 -11.50 7.79 -1.28
N PHE A 93 -11.14 7.51 -2.53
CA PHE A 93 -11.40 8.44 -3.62
C PHE A 93 -12.91 8.41 -3.95
N ASN A 94 -13.59 9.52 -3.69
CA ASN A 94 -14.99 9.66 -4.07
C ASN A 94 -15.06 10.33 -5.44
N THR A 95 -15.81 9.74 -6.36
CA THR A 95 -16.22 10.36 -7.60
C THR A 95 -17.60 10.97 -7.37
N ILE A 96 -17.76 12.27 -7.61
CA ILE A 96 -19.04 12.95 -7.49
C ILE A 96 -19.58 13.16 -8.91
N ASP A 97 -20.82 12.76 -9.15
CA ASP A 97 -21.50 13.06 -10.41
C ASP A 97 -21.65 14.60 -10.53
N PRO A 98 -21.13 15.24 -11.58
CA PRO A 98 -21.14 16.70 -11.70
C PRO A 98 -22.55 17.29 -11.94
N ILE A 99 -23.54 16.46 -12.27
CA ILE A 99 -24.92 16.86 -12.55
C ILE A 99 -25.79 16.61 -11.31
N SER A 100 -25.74 15.42 -10.72
CA SER A 100 -26.59 15.07 -9.57
C SER A 100 -25.96 15.43 -8.23
N GLY A 101 -24.63 15.52 -8.16
CA GLY A 101 -23.89 15.72 -6.91
C GLY A 101 -23.78 14.47 -6.04
N ASP A 102 -24.25 13.32 -6.52
CA ASP A 102 -24.20 12.05 -5.80
C ASP A 102 -22.85 11.35 -5.97
N GLU A 103 -22.47 10.55 -4.97
CA GLU A 103 -21.30 9.68 -5.09
C GLU A 103 -21.59 8.55 -6.08
N VAL A 104 -20.73 8.41 -7.07
CA VAL A 104 -20.78 7.30 -8.03
C VAL A 104 -19.82 6.22 -7.55
N ASP A 105 -20.37 5.06 -7.20
CA ASP A 105 -19.58 3.87 -6.89
C ASP A 105 -19.18 3.18 -8.21
N ASP A 106 -18.05 3.60 -8.76
CA ASP A 106 -17.45 2.94 -9.91
C ASP A 106 -16.48 1.86 -9.43
N THR A 107 -16.99 0.63 -9.44
CA THR A 107 -16.28 -0.57 -8.95
C THR A 107 -15.04 -0.93 -9.77
N GLU A 108 -14.77 -0.24 -10.90
CA GLU A 108 -13.58 -0.48 -11.71
C GLU A 108 -12.40 0.44 -11.36
N GLN A 109 -12.61 1.44 -10.50
CA GLN A 109 -11.56 2.38 -10.12
C GLN A 109 -10.60 1.81 -9.09
N PHE A 110 -9.33 2.21 -9.19
CA PHE A 110 -8.31 1.81 -8.25
C PHE A 110 -7.31 2.92 -7.99
N VAL A 111 -6.72 2.92 -6.80
CA VAL A 111 -5.56 3.78 -6.51
C VAL A 111 -4.37 3.22 -7.29
N SER A 112 -3.77 4.05 -8.14
CA SER A 112 -2.70 3.67 -9.07
C SER A 112 -1.31 4.07 -8.56
N SER A 113 -1.23 5.07 -7.68
CA SER A 113 0.04 5.55 -7.15
C SER A 113 -0.11 6.18 -5.78
N VAL A 114 0.91 5.99 -4.93
CA VAL A 114 1.04 6.62 -3.61
C VAL A 114 2.50 7.01 -3.37
N CYS A 115 2.73 8.17 -2.75
CA CYS A 115 4.07 8.68 -2.49
C CYS A 115 4.08 9.54 -1.21
N TRP A 116 4.76 9.06 -0.17
CA TRP A 116 5.03 9.88 1.01
C TRP A 116 6.01 10.99 0.67
N ARG A 117 5.75 12.17 1.22
CA ARG A 117 6.74 13.24 1.29
C ARG A 117 7.74 12.92 2.40
N ASN A 118 9.03 12.93 2.07
CA ASN A 118 10.09 12.69 3.05
C ASN A 118 9.97 13.62 4.27
N GLN A 119 10.17 13.05 5.47
CA GLN A 119 10.18 13.77 6.76
C GLN A 119 8.91 14.61 7.00
N SER A 120 7.77 14.15 6.49
CA SER A 120 6.48 14.83 6.60
C SER A 120 5.37 13.82 6.83
N SER A 121 4.26 14.27 7.40
CA SER A 121 3.01 13.49 7.52
C SER A 121 2.14 13.56 6.25
N THR A 122 2.72 14.03 5.14
CA THR A 122 1.99 14.29 3.90
C THR A 122 2.18 13.14 2.92
N LEU A 123 1.07 12.64 2.38
CA LEU A 123 1.01 11.64 1.32
C LEU A 123 0.38 12.24 0.07
N VAL A 124 0.93 11.94 -1.10
CA VAL A 124 0.25 12.17 -2.38
C VAL A 124 -0.26 10.83 -2.89
N ALA A 125 -1.51 10.77 -3.33
CA ALA A 125 -2.12 9.61 -3.93
C ALA A 125 -2.78 9.97 -5.26
N ALA A 126 -2.81 9.02 -6.20
CA ALA A 126 -3.51 9.15 -7.46
C ALA A 126 -4.33 7.90 -7.78
N ASN A 127 -5.46 8.05 -8.47
CA ASN A 127 -6.31 6.94 -8.92
C ASN A 127 -6.21 6.69 -10.43
N SER A 128 -6.95 5.69 -10.91
CA SER A 128 -7.03 5.30 -12.32
C SER A 128 -7.75 6.32 -13.22
N MET A 129 -8.49 7.25 -12.62
CA MET A 129 -9.18 8.35 -13.33
C MET A 129 -8.27 9.56 -13.57
N GLY A 130 -7.07 9.57 -12.99
CA GLY A 130 -6.14 10.68 -13.08
C GLY A 130 -6.33 11.75 -12.00
N ASP A 131 -7.17 11.50 -11.00
CA ASP A 131 -7.29 12.36 -9.83
C ASP A 131 -6.03 12.27 -8.98
N ILE A 132 -5.55 13.41 -8.46
CA ILE A 132 -4.41 13.49 -7.55
C ILE A 132 -4.88 14.19 -6.28
N LYS A 133 -4.63 13.58 -5.12
CA LYS A 133 -4.95 14.15 -3.81
C LYS A 133 -3.73 14.18 -2.90
N LEU A 134 -3.65 15.25 -2.12
CA LEU A 134 -2.68 15.42 -1.04
C LEU A 134 -3.40 15.17 0.27
N LEU A 135 -2.94 14.16 1.01
CA LEU A 135 -3.51 13.70 2.27
C LEU A 135 -2.54 14.05 3.40
N GLU A 136 -3.04 14.70 4.43
CA GLU A 136 -2.26 15.06 5.62
C GLU A 136 -2.69 14.16 6.78
N MET A 137 -1.72 13.45 7.35
CA MET A 137 -1.95 12.60 8.51
C MET A 137 -1.85 13.49 9.76
N VAL A 138 -2.97 13.64 10.47
CA VAL A 138 -3.09 14.39 11.74
C VAL A 138 -3.31 13.46 12.93
#